data_AF-A0A419V8G0-F1
#
_entry.id   AF-A0A419V8G0-F1
#
_cell.length_a   1.000
_cell.length_b   1.000
_cell.length_c   1.000
_cell.angle_alpha   90.00
_cell.angle_beta   90.00
_cell.angle_gamma   90.00
#
_symmetry.space_group_name_H-M   'P 1'
#
loop_
_entity.id
_entity.type
_entity.pdbx_description
1 polymer ?
#
loop_
_entity_poly.entity_id
_entity_poly.type
_entity_poly.pdbx_seq_one_letter_code
_entity_poly.pdbx_strand_id
1 'polypeptide(L)'
;MAGSDSSHNGVSLTERQKRLKETLGKPLSEEAVYHPGIGTNVYKVDFEDYAVYVNETRYAYIDIASTEMVSGMEKVLYDLELAGYYPVIMYPELAEVLLSHETPLYRLVRKGCLGMISAASIAGRNRSKTQMVAMNMIRGNLAHFMHSPEGKEDELEAAYAKVESKIGKETAASLRDNRGRVLADDHVEVDLPGKIDYMKKPKWRLFG
;
A
#
# COMPACT_ATOMS: atom_id res chain seq x y z
N MET A 1 47.66 -1.43 -23.45
CA MET A 1 46.29 -1.77 -23.90
C MET A 1 45.50 -2.11 -22.65
N ALA A 2 44.42 -1.36 -22.42
CA ALA A 2 43.52 -1.53 -21.31
C ALA A 2 42.71 -2.84 -21.47
N GLY A 3 42.67 -3.65 -20.42
CA GLY A 3 41.63 -4.65 -20.22
C GLY A 3 40.92 -4.25 -18.94
N SER A 4 39.89 -3.43 -19.08
CA SER A 4 39.04 -2.96 -17.99
C SER A 4 38.27 -4.14 -17.40
N ASP A 5 38.48 -4.33 -16.11
CA ASP A 5 37.62 -5.07 -15.20
C ASP A 5 36.19 -4.50 -15.30
N SER A 6 35.25 -5.27 -15.83
CA SER A 6 33.82 -5.00 -15.69
C SER A 6 33.26 -6.06 -14.75
N SER A 7 33.53 -5.86 -13.46
CA SER A 7 32.82 -6.52 -12.38
C SER A 7 31.33 -6.28 -12.55
N HIS A 8 30.58 -7.33 -12.92
CA HIS A 8 29.15 -7.39 -12.64
C HIS A 8 28.97 -7.33 -11.12
N ASN A 9 28.84 -6.12 -10.57
CA ASN A 9 28.33 -5.92 -9.22
C ASN A 9 26.83 -6.25 -9.24
N GLY A 10 26.50 -7.54 -9.36
CA GLY A 10 25.18 -8.02 -9.01
C GLY A 10 24.95 -7.70 -7.54
N VAL A 11 24.02 -6.79 -7.26
CA VAL A 11 23.61 -6.49 -5.89
C VAL A 11 23.20 -7.81 -5.24
N SER A 12 23.84 -8.17 -4.12
CA SER A 12 23.52 -9.41 -3.41
C SER A 12 22.12 -9.31 -2.84
N LEU A 13 21.19 -10.14 -3.32
CA LEU A 13 19.83 -10.19 -2.80
C LEU A 13 19.85 -10.53 -1.30
N THR A 14 19.01 -9.85 -0.53
CA THR A 14 18.79 -10.17 0.88
C THR A 14 18.19 -11.57 1.03
N GLU A 15 18.32 -12.17 2.21
CA GLU A 15 17.73 -13.49 2.47
C GLU A 15 16.21 -13.49 2.30
N ARG A 16 15.55 -12.37 2.61
CA ARG A 16 14.10 -12.18 2.41
C ARG A 16 13.73 -12.20 0.92
N GLN A 17 14.52 -11.53 0.09
CA GLN A 17 14.32 -11.50 -1.37
C GLN A 17 14.56 -12.87 -2.01
N LYS A 18 15.54 -13.65 -1.51
CA LYS A 18 15.75 -15.04 -1.97
C LYS A 18 14.54 -15.92 -1.65
N ARG A 19 14.07 -15.91 -0.39
CA ARG A 19 12.85 -16.63 0.02
C ARG A 19 11.62 -16.21 -0.78
N LEU A 20 11.48 -14.92 -1.08
CA LEU A 20 10.38 -14.41 -1.88
C LEU A 20 10.37 -15.02 -3.28
N LYS A 21 11.52 -15.04 -3.95
CA LYS A 21 11.68 -15.67 -5.27
C LYS A 21 11.26 -17.14 -5.26
N GLU A 22 11.63 -17.87 -4.20
CA GLU A 22 11.24 -19.28 -4.01
C GLU A 22 9.74 -19.43 -3.76
N THR A 23 9.17 -18.59 -2.89
CA THR A 23 7.78 -18.71 -2.44
C THR A 23 6.78 -18.30 -3.52
N LEU A 24 7.07 -17.23 -4.27
CA LEU A 24 6.21 -16.78 -5.38
C LEU A 24 6.44 -17.57 -6.68
N GLY A 25 7.51 -18.37 -6.76
CA GLY A 25 7.86 -19.15 -7.95
C GLY A 25 8.14 -18.29 -9.20
N LYS A 26 8.47 -17.00 -9.00
CA LYS A 26 8.75 -16.03 -10.07
C LYS A 26 10.03 -15.26 -9.78
N PRO A 27 10.78 -14.87 -10.82
CA PRO A 27 11.98 -14.06 -10.63
C PRO A 27 11.63 -12.64 -10.17
N LEU A 28 12.52 -12.07 -9.35
CA LEU A 28 12.60 -10.62 -9.16
C LEU A 28 13.21 -9.99 -10.43
N SER A 29 12.93 -8.70 -10.64
CA SER A 29 13.61 -7.90 -11.64
C SER A 29 15.13 -8.00 -11.50
N GLU A 30 15.85 -8.00 -12.62
CA GLU A 30 17.31 -8.14 -12.62
C GLU A 30 17.99 -6.95 -11.95
N GLU A 31 17.43 -5.76 -12.14
CA GLU A 31 17.91 -4.51 -11.58
C GLU A 31 16.90 -3.92 -10.61
N ALA A 32 17.42 -3.22 -9.61
CA ALA A 32 16.63 -2.44 -8.68
C ALA A 32 16.42 -1.03 -9.24
N VAL A 33 15.24 -0.46 -9.03
CA VAL A 33 14.89 0.87 -9.54
C VAL A 33 14.43 1.79 -8.41
N TYR A 34 14.35 3.08 -8.71
CA TYR A 34 13.59 4.01 -7.89
C TYR A 34 12.10 3.89 -8.22
N HIS A 35 11.27 3.76 -7.18
CA HIS A 35 9.82 3.82 -7.29
C HIS A 35 9.30 4.98 -6.43
N PRO A 36 8.55 5.96 -6.99
CA PRO A 36 8.16 7.17 -6.27
C PRO A 36 7.23 6.91 -5.08
N GLY A 37 6.53 5.77 -5.11
CA GLY A 37 5.67 5.28 -4.03
C GLY A 37 6.37 4.56 -2.88
N ILE A 38 7.64 4.15 -3.05
CA ILE A 38 8.29 3.16 -2.17
C ILE A 38 9.70 3.63 -1.77
N GLY A 39 10.50 4.10 -2.71
CA GLY A 39 11.87 4.56 -2.48
C GLY A 39 12.86 4.00 -3.49
N THR A 40 14.11 3.88 -3.07
CA THR A 40 15.22 3.32 -3.87
C THR A 40 15.36 1.81 -3.68
N ASN A 41 16.18 1.18 -4.51
CA ASN A 41 16.49 -0.26 -4.46
C ASN A 41 15.24 -1.15 -4.48
N VAL A 42 14.26 -0.77 -5.30
CA VAL A 42 12.99 -1.50 -5.41
C VAL A 42 13.13 -2.55 -6.50
N TYR A 43 12.91 -3.80 -6.12
CA TYR A 43 12.75 -4.93 -7.01
C TYR A 43 11.27 -5.21 -7.25
N LYS A 44 10.95 -5.71 -8.43
CA LYS A 44 9.58 -6.02 -8.83
C LYS A 44 9.43 -7.50 -9.19
N VAL A 45 8.27 -8.08 -8.86
CA VAL A 45 7.80 -9.36 -9.38
C VAL A 45 6.51 -9.10 -10.15
N ASP A 46 6.53 -9.38 -11.46
CA ASP A 46 5.37 -9.19 -12.33
C ASP A 46 4.47 -10.43 -12.38
N PHE A 47 3.18 -10.18 -12.18
CA PHE A 47 2.10 -11.11 -12.48
C PHE A 47 1.29 -10.57 -13.65
N GLU A 48 0.32 -11.36 -14.11
CA GLU A 48 -0.54 -10.96 -15.24
C GLU A 48 -1.39 -9.72 -14.89
N ASP A 49 -1.94 -9.67 -13.68
CA ASP A 49 -2.94 -8.67 -13.28
C ASP A 49 -2.48 -7.69 -12.19
N TYR A 50 -1.29 -7.92 -11.60
CA TYR A 50 -0.74 -7.12 -10.51
C TYR A 50 0.79 -7.21 -10.48
N ALA A 51 1.41 -6.34 -9.70
CA ALA A 51 2.84 -6.40 -9.42
C ALA A 51 3.10 -6.35 -7.92
N VAL A 52 4.16 -7.05 -7.49
CA VAL A 52 4.68 -6.97 -6.12
C VAL A 52 6.01 -6.25 -6.16
N TYR A 53 6.16 -5.24 -5.31
CA TYR A 53 7.38 -4.47 -5.15
C TYR A 53 7.95 -4.68 -3.76
N VAL A 54 9.26 -4.90 -3.69
CA VAL A 54 10.00 -5.06 -2.44
C VAL A 54 11.29 -4.28 -2.48
N ASN A 55 11.70 -3.74 -1.34
CA ASN A 55 13.03 -3.15 -1.15
C ASN A 55 13.74 -3.87 0.01
N GLU A 56 14.61 -3.15 0.71
CA GLU A 56 15.35 -3.65 1.88
C GLU A 56 14.43 -3.90 3.10
N THR A 57 13.29 -3.22 3.16
CA THR A 57 12.36 -3.26 4.29
C THR A 57 11.53 -4.55 4.31
N ARG A 58 10.83 -4.79 5.42
CA ARG A 58 9.86 -5.89 5.57
C ARG A 58 8.57 -5.66 4.81
N TYR A 59 8.35 -4.52 4.17
CA TYR A 59 7.08 -4.22 3.51
C TYR A 59 7.11 -4.66 2.05
N ALA A 60 6.11 -5.44 1.65
CA ALA A 60 5.89 -5.83 0.25
C ALA A 60 4.64 -5.14 -0.28
N TYR A 61 4.81 -4.33 -1.31
CA TYR A 61 3.76 -3.47 -1.85
C TYR A 61 3.13 -4.14 -3.07
N ILE A 62 1.82 -4.30 -3.05
CA ILE A 62 1.05 -4.97 -4.09
C ILE A 62 0.26 -3.90 -4.82
N ASP A 63 0.64 -3.63 -6.07
CA ASP A 63 -0.10 -2.77 -6.97
C ASP A 63 -1.20 -3.57 -7.67
N ILE A 64 -2.44 -3.25 -7.33
CA ILE A 64 -3.64 -3.91 -7.84
C ILE A 64 -4.44 -3.00 -8.78
N ALA A 65 -3.83 -1.91 -9.30
CA ALA A 65 -4.55 -0.93 -10.10
C ALA A 65 -5.20 -1.53 -11.36
N SER A 66 -4.54 -2.51 -11.99
CA SER A 66 -5.01 -3.23 -13.17
C SER A 66 -5.74 -4.54 -12.85
N THR A 67 -5.88 -4.90 -11.58
CA THR A 67 -6.45 -6.20 -11.19
C THR A 67 -7.95 -6.24 -11.46
N GLU A 68 -8.41 -7.27 -12.17
CA GLU A 68 -9.85 -7.50 -12.40
C GLU A 68 -10.53 -8.26 -11.26
N MET A 69 -9.79 -9.10 -10.52
CA MET A 69 -10.32 -9.92 -9.42
C MET A 69 -9.35 -10.07 -8.24
N VAL A 70 -9.88 -10.05 -7.01
CA VAL A 70 -9.09 -10.22 -5.78
C VAL A 70 -9.06 -11.66 -5.23
N SER A 71 -9.69 -12.63 -5.90
CA SER A 71 -9.84 -14.00 -5.38
C SER A 71 -8.51 -14.72 -5.15
N GLY A 72 -7.49 -14.46 -5.97
CA GLY A 72 -6.13 -15.00 -5.79
C GLY A 72 -5.29 -14.25 -4.75
N MET A 73 -5.74 -13.06 -4.31
CA MET A 73 -4.92 -12.16 -3.50
C MET A 73 -4.62 -12.75 -2.11
N GLU A 74 -5.55 -13.49 -1.50
CA GLU A 74 -5.31 -14.12 -0.18
C GLU A 74 -4.13 -15.09 -0.19
N LYS A 75 -3.90 -15.81 -1.30
CA LYS A 75 -2.73 -16.68 -1.44
C LYS A 75 -1.45 -15.85 -1.51
N VAL A 76 -1.46 -14.76 -2.27
CA VAL A 76 -0.31 -13.85 -2.40
C VAL A 76 0.06 -13.27 -1.03
N LEU A 77 -0.92 -12.81 -0.25
CA LEU A 77 -0.70 -12.30 1.10
C LEU A 77 -0.01 -13.35 1.99
N TYR A 78 -0.48 -14.60 1.94
CA TYR A 78 0.09 -15.71 2.69
C TYR A 78 1.54 -16.03 2.26
N ASP A 79 1.79 -16.08 0.95
CA ASP A 79 3.12 -16.34 0.40
C ASP A 79 4.12 -15.22 0.79
N LEU A 80 3.68 -13.96 0.83
CA LEU A 80 4.50 -12.85 1.29
C LEU A 80 4.84 -12.96 2.77
N GLU A 81 3.85 -13.31 3.60
CA GLU A 81 4.05 -13.54 5.03
C GLU A 81 5.07 -14.66 5.28
N LEU A 82 4.95 -15.79 4.56
CA LEU A 82 5.92 -16.90 4.63
C LEU A 82 7.34 -16.47 4.22
N ALA A 83 7.47 -15.59 3.24
CA ALA A 83 8.77 -15.04 2.85
C ALA A 83 9.36 -14.07 3.91
N GLY A 84 8.55 -13.64 4.89
CA GLY A 84 8.91 -12.71 5.95
C GLY A 84 8.63 -11.25 5.60
N TYR A 85 7.65 -11.00 4.74
CA TYR A 85 7.16 -9.67 4.39
C TYR A 85 5.80 -9.38 5.02
N TYR A 86 5.56 -8.11 5.31
CA TYR A 86 4.27 -7.55 5.70
C TYR A 86 3.60 -6.96 4.44
N PRO A 87 2.47 -7.50 3.97
CA PRO A 87 1.89 -7.10 2.69
C PRO A 87 1.14 -5.76 2.80
N VAL A 88 1.25 -4.94 1.76
CA VAL A 88 0.61 -3.63 1.64
C VAL A 88 -0.13 -3.54 0.30
N ILE A 89 -1.44 -3.36 0.33
CA ILE A 89 -2.24 -3.03 -0.86
C ILE A 89 -2.06 -1.54 -1.16
N MET A 90 -1.52 -1.24 -2.34
CA MET A 90 -1.30 0.13 -2.79
C MET A 90 -2.57 0.76 -3.34
N TYR A 91 -2.86 1.98 -2.90
CA TYR A 91 -3.92 2.85 -3.40
C TYR A 91 -5.26 2.13 -3.64
N PRO A 92 -5.78 1.38 -2.66
CA PRO A 92 -6.97 0.56 -2.84
C PRO A 92 -8.22 1.36 -3.24
N GLU A 93 -8.25 2.67 -2.96
CA GLU A 93 -9.32 3.57 -3.37
C GLU A 93 -9.36 3.87 -4.88
N LEU A 94 -8.31 3.51 -5.61
CA LEU A 94 -8.18 3.70 -7.06
C LEU A 94 -8.46 2.41 -7.85
N ALA A 95 -8.40 1.25 -7.20
CA ALA A 95 -8.56 -0.05 -7.85
C ALA A 95 -10.04 -0.36 -8.12
N GLU A 96 -10.44 -0.44 -9.40
CA GLU A 96 -11.84 -0.64 -9.78
C GLU A 96 -12.47 -1.90 -9.19
N VAL A 97 -11.70 -2.99 -9.08
CA VAL A 97 -12.13 -4.25 -8.45
C VAL A 97 -12.57 -4.08 -6.99
N LEU A 98 -12.02 -3.10 -6.27
CA LEU A 98 -12.43 -2.78 -4.91
C LEU A 98 -13.62 -1.82 -4.86
N LEU A 99 -13.93 -1.13 -5.96
CA LEU A 99 -15.03 -0.17 -6.08
C LEU A 99 -16.32 -0.79 -6.64
N SER A 100 -16.27 -2.03 -7.13
CA SER A 100 -17.38 -2.75 -7.77
C SER A 100 -18.08 -3.77 -6.86
N HIS A 101 -17.43 -4.20 -5.77
CA HIS A 101 -17.94 -5.22 -4.86
C HIS A 101 -17.96 -4.75 -3.40
N GLU A 102 -18.93 -5.26 -2.63
CA GLU A 102 -19.05 -4.91 -1.21
C GLU A 102 -17.93 -5.55 -0.38
N THR A 103 -17.11 -4.72 0.27
CA THR A 103 -16.16 -5.10 1.33
C THR A 103 -14.97 -6.05 1.01
N PRO A 104 -14.46 -6.21 -0.23
CA PRO A 104 -13.27 -7.05 -0.50
C PRO A 104 -12.03 -6.61 0.29
N LEU A 105 -11.76 -5.30 0.41
CA LEU A 105 -10.61 -4.80 1.16
C LEU A 105 -10.64 -5.22 2.64
N TYR A 106 -11.83 -5.22 3.27
CA TYR A 106 -11.99 -5.67 4.65
C TYR A 106 -11.50 -7.10 4.87
N ARG A 107 -11.76 -8.01 3.91
CA ARG A 107 -11.27 -9.40 3.99
C ARG A 107 -9.74 -9.45 3.96
N LEU A 108 -9.13 -8.71 3.04
CA LEU A 108 -7.67 -8.66 2.90
C LEU A 108 -7.01 -8.08 4.14
N VAL A 109 -7.54 -6.97 4.68
CA VAL A 109 -7.01 -6.35 5.91
C VAL A 109 -7.19 -7.29 7.11
N ARG A 110 -8.32 -7.99 7.23
CA ARG A 110 -8.50 -9.02 8.27
C ARG A 110 -7.53 -10.20 8.16
N LYS A 111 -6.91 -10.41 7.00
CA LYS A 111 -5.87 -11.42 6.78
C LYS A 111 -4.46 -10.88 7.05
N GLY A 112 -4.33 -9.64 7.54
CA GLY A 112 -3.07 -9.07 7.98
C GLY A 112 -2.40 -8.11 7.00
N CYS A 113 -3.04 -7.74 5.89
CA CYS A 113 -2.46 -6.74 4.98
C CYS A 113 -2.75 -5.30 5.43
N LEU A 114 -1.86 -4.37 5.04
CA LEU A 114 -2.08 -2.94 5.20
C LEU A 114 -2.69 -2.33 3.95
N GLY A 115 -3.56 -1.31 4.06
CA GLY A 115 -3.87 -0.38 2.97
C GLY A 115 -3.03 0.90 3.02
N MET A 116 -2.46 1.30 1.88
CA MET A 116 -1.75 2.57 1.68
C MET A 116 -2.57 3.50 0.78
N ILE A 117 -3.09 4.60 1.33
CA ILE A 117 -3.96 5.54 0.60
C ILE A 117 -3.15 6.64 -0.08
N SER A 118 -3.61 7.13 -1.23
CA SER A 118 -3.01 8.28 -1.91
C SER A 118 -3.38 9.59 -1.23
N ALA A 119 -2.39 10.42 -0.93
CA ALA A 119 -2.59 11.78 -0.42
C ALA A 119 -3.44 12.63 -1.39
N ALA A 120 -3.26 12.48 -2.71
CA ALA A 120 -4.05 13.14 -3.75
C ALA A 120 -5.54 12.77 -3.68
N SER A 121 -5.85 11.50 -3.38
CA SER A 121 -7.23 11.03 -3.16
C SER A 121 -7.88 11.76 -1.99
N ILE A 122 -7.15 11.95 -0.89
CA ILE A 122 -7.61 12.64 0.32
C ILE A 122 -7.76 14.15 0.09
N ALA A 123 -6.82 14.78 -0.62
CA ALA A 123 -6.87 16.19 -0.97
C ALA A 123 -8.06 16.54 -1.89
N GLY A 124 -8.64 15.54 -2.57
CA GLY A 124 -9.73 15.75 -3.53
C GLY A 124 -9.25 16.24 -4.88
N ARG A 125 -7.96 16.01 -5.21
CA ARG A 125 -7.41 16.22 -6.56
C ARG A 125 -7.93 15.18 -7.56
N ASN A 126 -8.41 14.05 -7.04
CA ASN A 126 -9.10 13.00 -7.80
C ASN A 126 -10.63 13.26 -7.86
N ARG A 127 -11.41 12.28 -8.33
CA ARG A 127 -12.88 12.36 -8.36
C ARG A 127 -13.44 12.39 -6.94
N SER A 128 -14.56 13.11 -6.73
CA SER A 128 -15.24 13.22 -5.42
C SER A 128 -15.60 11.86 -4.80
N LYS A 129 -15.91 10.86 -5.64
CA LYS A 129 -16.14 9.47 -5.22
C LYS A 129 -14.89 8.85 -4.59
N THR A 130 -13.71 9.04 -5.20
CA THR A 130 -12.43 8.51 -4.69
C THR A 130 -12.09 9.10 -3.33
N GLN A 131 -12.24 10.42 -3.15
CA GLN A 131 -12.02 11.05 -1.85
C GLN A 131 -12.93 10.48 -0.76
N MET A 132 -14.22 10.32 -1.07
CA MET A 132 -15.17 9.71 -0.14
C MET A 132 -14.76 8.28 0.23
N VAL A 133 -14.39 7.47 -0.76
CA VAL A 133 -13.96 6.08 -0.55
C VAL A 133 -12.71 6.01 0.33
N ALA A 134 -11.68 6.80 0.02
CA ALA A 134 -10.46 6.89 0.83
C ALA A 134 -10.76 7.26 2.29
N MET A 135 -11.61 8.28 2.50
CA MET A 135 -12.01 8.71 3.84
C MET A 135 -12.82 7.63 4.57
N ASN A 136 -13.67 6.87 3.86
CA ASN A 136 -14.41 5.78 4.46
C ASN A 136 -13.49 4.62 4.84
N MET A 137 -12.53 4.24 3.97
CA MET A 137 -11.53 3.22 4.29
C MET A 137 -10.75 3.58 5.55
N ILE A 138 -10.35 4.85 5.72
CA ILE A 138 -9.72 5.33 6.96
C ILE A 138 -10.66 5.16 8.17
N ARG A 139 -11.92 5.61 8.09
CA ARG A 139 -12.90 5.46 9.19
C ARG A 139 -13.17 4.01 9.57
N GLY A 140 -13.00 3.09 8.63
CA GLY A 140 -13.18 1.65 8.83
C GLY A 140 -11.91 0.92 9.27
N ASN A 141 -10.82 1.63 9.55
CA ASN A 141 -9.51 1.03 9.85
C ASN A 141 -9.07 0.04 8.75
N LEU A 142 -9.34 0.38 7.48
CA LEU A 142 -8.92 -0.40 6.30
C LEU A 142 -7.67 0.19 5.63
N ALA A 143 -7.27 1.39 6.05
CA ALA A 143 -6.12 2.13 5.59
C ALA A 143 -5.27 2.52 6.79
N HIS A 144 -3.96 2.30 6.70
CA HIS A 144 -3.08 2.39 7.88
C HIS A 144 -2.02 3.49 7.74
N PHE A 145 -1.74 3.93 6.52
CA PHE A 145 -0.88 5.09 6.26
C PHE A 145 -1.21 5.70 4.89
N MET A 146 -0.66 6.89 4.64
CA MET A 146 -0.82 7.61 3.38
C MET A 146 0.53 7.81 2.70
N HIS A 147 0.52 7.89 1.38
CA HIS A 147 1.70 8.25 0.59
C HIS A 147 1.32 9.24 -0.52
N SER A 148 2.25 10.11 -0.90
CA SER A 148 2.09 10.94 -2.10
C SER A 148 2.68 10.18 -3.30
N PRO A 149 1.89 9.80 -4.31
CA PRO A 149 2.41 9.12 -5.50
C PRO A 149 3.49 9.92 -6.23
N GLU A 150 3.48 11.25 -6.11
CA GLU A 150 4.48 12.17 -6.68
C GLU A 150 5.67 12.42 -5.74
N GLY A 151 5.69 11.81 -4.54
CA GLY A 151 6.72 12.01 -3.53
C GLY A 151 6.71 13.40 -2.88
N LYS A 152 5.57 14.11 -2.95
CA LYS A 152 5.43 15.50 -2.49
C LYS A 152 4.96 15.56 -1.03
N GLU A 153 5.82 16.04 -0.14
CA GLU A 153 5.51 16.11 1.30
C GLU A 153 4.44 17.16 1.64
N ASP A 154 4.34 18.25 0.87
CA ASP A 154 3.29 19.26 1.02
C ASP A 154 1.89 18.69 0.74
N GLU A 155 1.79 17.74 -0.18
CA GLU A 155 0.56 17.00 -0.45
C GLU A 155 0.16 16.09 0.72
N LEU A 156 1.13 15.42 1.33
CA LEU A 156 0.92 14.61 2.52
C LEU A 156 0.43 15.46 3.70
N GLU A 157 1.07 16.60 3.96
CA GLU A 157 0.65 17.51 5.03
C GLU A 157 -0.76 18.05 4.82
N ALA A 158 -1.11 18.41 3.59
CA ALA A 158 -2.48 18.80 3.24
C ALA A 158 -3.48 17.64 3.46
N ALA A 159 -3.09 16.40 3.15
CA ALA A 159 -3.92 15.21 3.39
C ALA A 159 -4.11 14.94 4.89
N TYR A 160 -3.06 15.00 5.69
CA TYR A 160 -3.15 14.87 7.15
C TYR A 160 -4.07 15.92 7.77
N ALA A 161 -3.92 17.19 7.40
CA ALA A 161 -4.79 18.27 7.86
C ALA A 161 -6.26 18.03 7.47
N LYS A 162 -6.51 17.45 6.30
CA LYS A 162 -7.85 17.09 5.85
C LYS A 162 -8.46 15.95 6.67
N VAL A 163 -7.68 14.90 6.96
CA VAL A 163 -8.10 13.80 7.83
C VAL A 163 -8.40 14.31 9.24
N GLU A 164 -7.52 15.14 9.79
CA GLU A 164 -7.71 15.76 11.11
C GLU A 164 -9.03 16.54 11.18
N SER A 165 -9.32 17.37 10.17
CA SER A 165 -10.56 18.15 10.08
C SER A 165 -11.82 17.30 9.90
N LYS A 166 -11.74 16.14 9.24
CA LYS A 166 -12.93 15.35 8.80
C LYS A 166 -13.17 14.07 9.58
N ILE A 167 -12.18 13.56 10.28
CA ILE A 167 -12.22 12.29 11.01
C ILE A 167 -11.76 12.53 12.44
N GLY A 168 -10.59 13.12 12.62
CA GLY A 168 -10.08 13.49 13.95
C GLY A 168 -8.56 13.50 14.02
N LYS A 169 -8.04 14.22 15.02
CA LYS A 169 -6.60 14.40 15.25
C LYS A 169 -5.88 13.09 15.52
N GLU A 170 -6.46 12.21 16.32
CA GLU A 170 -5.88 10.90 16.67
C GLU A 170 -5.69 10.02 15.42
N THR A 171 -6.70 9.96 14.55
CA THR A 171 -6.59 9.22 13.29
C THR A 171 -5.50 9.79 12.38
N ALA A 172 -5.41 11.12 12.26
CA ALA A 172 -4.36 11.74 11.45
C ALA A 172 -2.96 11.46 12.02
N ALA A 173 -2.80 11.49 13.35
CA ALA A 173 -1.55 11.15 14.03
C ALA A 173 -1.17 9.68 13.79
N SER A 174 -2.10 8.74 14.01
CA SER A 174 -1.87 7.31 13.77
C SER A 174 -1.41 7.02 12.33
N LEU A 175 -2.07 7.61 11.33
CA LEU A 175 -1.64 7.48 9.91
C LEU A 175 -0.24 8.05 9.65
N ARG A 176 0.17 9.10 10.37
CA ARG A 176 1.50 9.73 10.25
C ARG A 176 2.56 8.86 10.93
N ASP A 177 2.29 8.39 12.14
CA ASP A 177 3.19 7.55 12.92
C ASP A 177 3.43 6.21 12.20
N ASN A 178 2.38 5.61 11.65
CA ASN A 178 2.47 4.39 10.85
C ASN A 178 3.30 4.58 9.58
N ARG A 179 3.18 5.71 8.88
CA ARG A 179 4.08 6.02 7.75
C ARG A 179 5.54 6.07 8.23
N GLY A 180 5.81 6.73 9.36
CA GLY A 180 7.14 6.79 9.96
C GLY A 180 7.71 5.40 10.26
N ARG A 181 6.89 4.52 10.84
CA ARG A 181 7.27 3.12 11.13
C ARG A 181 7.57 2.33 9.86
N VAL A 182 6.77 2.47 8.81
CA VAL A 182 7.03 1.83 7.51
C VAL A 182 8.39 2.26 6.94
N LEU A 183 8.66 3.56 6.94
CA LEU A 183 9.92 4.11 6.44
C LEU A 183 11.14 3.68 7.28
N ALA A 184 10.93 3.40 8.57
CA ALA A 184 11.96 2.94 9.49
C ALA A 184 12.11 1.40 9.55
N ASP A 185 11.39 0.63 8.71
CA ASP A 185 11.31 -0.84 8.78
C ASP A 185 10.85 -1.38 10.16
N ASP A 186 10.00 -0.62 10.85
CA ASP A 186 9.44 -0.95 12.17
C ASP A 186 7.98 -1.45 12.06
N HIS A 187 7.46 -2.08 13.12
CA HIS A 187 6.11 -2.62 13.16
C HIS A 187 5.03 -1.54 13.24
N VAL A 188 4.11 -1.56 12.27
CA VAL A 188 2.93 -0.69 12.21
C VAL A 188 1.88 -1.11 13.24
N GLU A 189 1.28 -0.14 13.92
CA GLU A 189 0.14 -0.37 14.80
C GLU A 189 -1.17 -0.31 14.00
N VAL A 190 -2.00 -1.35 14.15
CA VAL A 190 -3.27 -1.47 13.44
C VAL A 190 -4.43 -1.64 14.41
N ASP A 191 -5.46 -0.83 14.20
CA ASP A 191 -6.75 -1.01 14.88
C ASP A 191 -7.55 -2.15 14.24
N LEU A 192 -8.52 -2.69 14.98
CA LEU A 192 -9.41 -3.70 14.44
C LEU A 192 -10.18 -3.16 13.22
N PRO A 193 -10.15 -3.85 12.06
CA PRO A 193 -10.85 -3.40 10.88
C PRO A 193 -12.37 -3.49 11.07
N GLY A 194 -13.06 -2.43 10.71
CA GLY A 194 -14.52 -2.36 10.68
C GLY A 194 -15.09 -2.95 9.39
N LYS A 195 -16.10 -3.81 9.50
CA LYS A 195 -16.87 -4.26 8.33
C LYS A 195 -17.81 -3.14 7.89
N ILE A 196 -17.31 -2.26 7.03
CA ILE A 196 -18.07 -1.12 6.51
C ILE A 196 -18.20 -1.19 4.98
N ASP A 197 -19.31 -0.67 4.46
CA ASP A 197 -19.43 -0.34 3.04
C ASP A 197 -18.75 1.02 2.80
N TYR A 198 -17.49 0.98 2.37
CA TYR A 198 -16.72 2.18 2.08
C TYR A 198 -17.14 2.89 0.78
N MET A 199 -18.02 2.30 -0.03
CA MET A 199 -18.62 2.93 -1.21
C MET A 199 -19.85 3.77 -0.87
N LYS A 200 -20.42 3.57 0.32
CA LYS A 200 -21.61 4.27 0.78
C LYS A 200 -21.30 5.73 1.10
N LYS A 201 -22.17 6.63 0.64
CA LYS A 201 -22.17 8.01 1.11
C LYS A 201 -22.42 8.03 2.62
N PRO A 202 -21.63 8.79 3.41
CA PRO A 202 -21.88 8.94 4.82
C PRO A 202 -23.30 9.52 5.02
N LYS A 203 -24.11 8.85 5.84
CA LYS A 203 -25.39 9.40 6.28
C LYS A 203 -25.09 10.50 7.29
N TRP A 204 -24.97 11.75 6.86
CA TRP A 204 -24.94 12.86 7.79
C TRP A 204 -26.27 12.86 8.55
N ARG A 205 -26.24 12.75 9.89
CA ARG A 205 -27.39 13.12 10.69
C ARG A 205 -27.51 14.63 10.56
N LEU A 206 -28.50 15.09 9.80
CA LEU A 206 -29.00 16.45 9.90
C LEU A 206 -29.52 16.62 11.33
N PHE A 207 -28.65 17.04 12.24
CA PHE A 207 -29.10 17.71 13.44
C PHE A 207 -29.32 19.16 13.03
N GLY A 208 -30.61 19.52 12.92
CA GLY A 208 -31.05 20.90 12.96
C GLY A 208 -30.94 21.47 14.37
#